data_AF-A0A2H5Y608-F1
#
_entry.id   AF-A0A2H5Y608-F1
#
_cell.length_a   1.000
_cell.length_b   1.000
_cell.length_c   1.000
_cell.angle_alpha   90.00
_cell.angle_beta   90.00
_cell.angle_gamma   90.00
#
_symmetry.space_group_name_H-M   'P 1'
#
loop_
_entity.id
_entity.type
_entity.pdbx_description
1 polymer ?
#
loop_
_entity_poly.entity_id
_entity_poly.type
_entity_poly.pdbx_seq_one_letter_code
_entity_poly.pdbx_strand_id
1 'polypeptide(L)'
;MRWLLLGLLPLLLSIPASAGLPGEIPRVSSLSPGVMWSCPVTDPNQRHSPLADVPGLRDYPPGPGRHGNGFLWVRPGGGKWLFLPGEETFWNMIWVRAFPGRLEITARRLDAPAPPMEVMVNPFDQDVTLGAVESWGWFPSEGCWEIIGHLSGPYGQASLRIVILVIRLPFQPLKARWLPSGLAFADTEIDGALEAIRSIYRPVQEERERLWWSPRGPQASDGLWIDTPFFSWKYGVLILETARRAWRGGPPNPSGPVQRLIIQGKPARCIQSLQEDAAALIWEEGDLRYRVLQWGLELGCVDLRQVVEGKGP
;
A
#
# COMPACT_ATOMS: atom_id res chain seq x y z
N MET A 1 -8.49 52.57 75.72
CA MET A 1 -7.89 51.70 74.68
C MET A 1 -9.00 51.24 73.74
N ARG A 2 -9.02 51.78 72.52
CA ARG A 2 -10.07 51.53 71.51
C ARG A 2 -9.81 50.20 70.80
N TRP A 3 -10.84 49.36 70.77
CA TRP A 3 -10.88 48.08 70.07
C TRP A 3 -11.13 48.33 68.57
N LEU A 4 -10.33 47.70 67.70
CA LEU A 4 -10.52 47.66 66.25
C LEU A 4 -10.92 46.23 65.87
N LEU A 5 -12.17 46.08 65.41
CA LEU A 5 -12.74 44.86 64.84
C LEU A 5 -12.22 44.69 63.40
N LEU A 6 -11.46 43.62 63.16
CA LEU A 6 -11.16 43.12 61.81
C LEU A 6 -12.38 42.35 61.27
N GLY A 7 -12.97 42.84 60.18
CA GLY A 7 -13.96 42.11 59.40
C GLY A 7 -13.28 41.25 58.33
N LEU A 8 -13.34 39.93 58.49
CA LEU A 8 -12.98 38.94 57.47
C LEU A 8 -14.26 38.48 56.77
N LEU A 9 -14.39 38.84 55.48
CA LEU A 9 -15.44 38.34 54.59
C LEU A 9 -14.99 36.99 54.00
N PRO A 10 -15.76 35.89 54.14
CA PRO A 10 -15.44 34.64 53.47
C PRO A 10 -15.98 34.68 52.03
N LEU A 11 -15.09 34.71 51.04
CA LEU A 11 -15.44 34.42 49.65
C LEU A 11 -15.73 32.91 49.52
N LEU A 12 -17.01 32.56 49.40
CA LEU A 12 -17.45 31.22 49.03
C LEU A 12 -17.24 31.02 47.52
N LEU A 13 -16.11 30.44 47.13
CA LEU A 13 -15.87 29.93 45.77
C LEU A 13 -16.69 28.66 45.55
N SER A 14 -17.76 28.78 44.75
CA SER A 14 -18.56 27.65 44.25
C SER A 14 -17.78 26.95 43.13
N ILE A 15 -17.18 25.79 43.41
CA ILE A 15 -16.56 24.95 42.36
C ILE A 15 -17.69 24.11 41.75
N PRO A 16 -18.04 24.28 40.46
CA PRO A 16 -18.99 23.39 39.80
C PRO A 16 -18.34 22.00 39.65
N ALA A 17 -18.73 21.08 40.51
CA ALA A 17 -18.38 19.66 40.40
C ALA A 17 -19.16 19.03 39.24
N SER A 18 -18.67 19.22 38.02
CA SER A 18 -19.06 18.41 36.87
C SER A 18 -17.80 17.84 36.25
N ALA A 19 -17.12 16.99 37.03
CA ALA A 19 -16.09 16.11 36.51
C ALA A 19 -16.76 15.09 35.59
N GLY A 20 -16.82 15.42 34.30
CA GLY A 20 -17.20 14.47 33.25
C GLY A 20 -16.30 13.25 33.38
N LEU A 21 -16.92 12.08 33.48
CA LEU A 21 -16.22 10.80 33.48
C LEU A 21 -15.21 10.77 32.32
N PRO A 22 -14.00 10.22 32.51
CA PRO A 22 -13.02 10.06 31.44
C PRO A 22 -13.73 9.38 30.27
N GLY A 23 -13.86 10.14 29.17
CA GLY A 23 -14.60 9.71 27.99
C GLY A 23 -14.16 8.31 27.60
N GLU A 24 -15.14 7.41 27.46
CA GLU A 24 -14.94 6.04 27.01
C GLU A 24 -13.99 6.08 25.81
N ILE A 25 -12.82 5.43 25.94
CA ILE A 25 -11.81 5.43 24.87
C ILE A 25 -12.52 4.93 23.61
N PRO A 26 -12.58 5.72 22.53
CA PRO A 26 -13.32 5.34 21.34
C PRO A 26 -12.85 3.95 20.91
N ARG A 27 -13.74 2.97 20.92
CA ARG A 27 -13.41 1.63 20.42
C ARG A 27 -12.97 1.81 18.98
N VAL A 28 -11.76 1.33 18.69
CA VAL A 28 -11.21 1.32 17.33
C VAL A 28 -12.19 0.52 16.47
N SER A 29 -12.95 1.23 15.64
CA SER A 29 -13.92 0.60 14.75
C SER A 29 -13.13 -0.15 13.69
N SER A 30 -13.43 -1.44 13.52
CA SER A 30 -12.85 -2.26 12.48
C SER A 30 -13.12 -1.66 11.11
N LEU A 31 -12.13 -1.75 10.21
CA LEU A 31 -12.25 -1.22 8.87
C LEU A 31 -13.38 -1.93 8.11
N SER A 32 -14.42 -1.18 7.72
CA SER A 32 -15.53 -1.78 6.97
C SER A 32 -15.11 -2.06 5.52
N PRO A 33 -15.66 -3.11 4.87
CA PRO A 33 -15.43 -3.36 3.46
C PRO A 33 -15.80 -2.17 2.56
N GLY A 34 -16.86 -1.42 2.90
CA GLY A 34 -17.23 -0.23 2.14
C GLY A 34 -16.10 0.79 2.05
N VAL A 35 -15.40 1.06 3.15
CA VAL A 35 -14.26 2.00 3.18
C VAL A 35 -13.11 1.49 2.33
N MET A 36 -12.82 0.19 2.34
CA MET A 36 -11.74 -0.38 1.52
C MET A 36 -11.98 -0.18 0.02
N TRP A 37 -13.23 -0.27 -0.43
CA TRP A 37 -13.59 -0.07 -1.83
C TRP A 37 -13.74 1.41 -2.22
N SER A 38 -14.09 2.28 -1.27
CA SER A 38 -14.38 3.68 -1.55
C SER A 38 -13.21 4.63 -1.27
N CYS A 39 -12.12 4.17 -0.64
CA CYS A 39 -10.98 5.02 -0.34
C CYS A 39 -10.29 5.45 -1.66
N PRO A 40 -10.21 6.76 -1.96
CA PRO A 40 -9.63 7.26 -3.20
C PRO A 40 -8.10 7.24 -3.11
N VAL A 41 -7.52 6.04 -3.03
CA VAL A 41 -6.08 5.84 -2.93
C VAL A 41 -5.36 6.57 -4.07
N THR A 42 -4.23 7.20 -3.74
CA THR A 42 -3.47 7.95 -4.74
C THR A 42 -2.67 7.02 -5.61
N ASP A 43 -3.02 7.01 -6.90
CA ASP A 43 -2.26 6.27 -7.90
C ASP A 43 -0.91 6.95 -8.18
N PRO A 44 0.15 6.15 -8.45
CA PRO A 44 1.39 6.63 -9.02
C PRO A 44 1.10 7.40 -10.32
N ASN A 45 1.62 8.62 -10.45
CA ASN A 45 1.40 9.44 -11.64
C ASN A 45 2.57 9.41 -12.63
N GLN A 46 3.50 8.46 -12.44
CA GLN A 46 4.67 8.21 -13.29
C GLN A 46 5.51 9.47 -13.59
N ARG A 47 5.46 10.49 -12.72
CA ARG A 47 6.30 11.67 -12.87
C ARG A 47 7.71 11.39 -12.37
N HIS A 48 8.69 11.92 -13.09
CA HIS A 48 10.07 11.99 -12.63
C HIS A 48 10.16 12.78 -11.33
N SER A 49 11.19 12.47 -10.55
CA SER A 49 11.53 13.30 -9.41
C SER A 49 11.98 14.69 -9.86
N PRO A 50 11.85 15.72 -9.01
CA PRO A 50 12.35 17.05 -9.34
C PRO A 50 13.86 17.14 -9.57
N LEU A 51 14.60 16.07 -9.28
CA LEU A 51 16.05 15.99 -9.44
C LEU A 51 16.50 15.40 -10.78
N ALA A 52 15.57 14.92 -11.61
CA ALA A 52 15.90 14.18 -12.82
C ALA A 52 16.82 14.95 -13.78
N ASP A 53 16.66 16.28 -13.82
CA ASP A 53 17.42 17.16 -14.71
C ASP A 53 18.58 17.89 -14.01
N VAL A 54 18.90 17.53 -12.74
CA VAL A 54 19.96 18.21 -11.97
C VAL A 54 21.28 17.42 -12.06
N PRO A 55 22.33 17.95 -12.73
CA PRO A 55 23.59 17.24 -12.88
C PRO A 55 24.23 16.91 -11.54
N GLY A 56 24.73 15.68 -11.40
CA GLY A 56 25.43 15.20 -10.19
C GLY A 56 24.52 14.73 -9.07
N LEU A 57 23.19 14.80 -9.22
CA LEU A 57 22.24 14.25 -8.27
C LEU A 57 21.65 12.93 -8.78
N ARG A 58 21.32 12.05 -7.84
CA ARG A 58 20.69 10.77 -8.15
C ARG A 58 19.25 11.02 -8.60
N ASP A 59 18.97 10.75 -9.88
CA ASP A 59 17.59 10.68 -10.35
C ASP A 59 16.88 9.50 -9.69
N TYR A 60 15.61 9.75 -9.38
CA TYR A 60 14.63 8.76 -8.98
C TYR A 60 13.69 8.59 -10.18
N PRO A 61 13.93 7.58 -11.05
CA PRO A 61 13.16 7.40 -12.28
C PRO A 61 11.68 7.15 -11.99
N PRO A 62 10.76 7.39 -12.94
CA PRO A 62 9.36 7.04 -12.76
C PRO A 62 9.20 5.54 -12.47
N GLY A 63 8.12 5.19 -11.79
CA GLY A 63 7.85 3.80 -11.43
C GLY A 63 6.53 3.62 -10.69
N PRO A 64 6.06 2.36 -10.54
CA PRO A 64 4.71 2.00 -10.13
C PRO A 64 4.38 2.27 -8.66
N GLY A 65 5.12 3.14 -7.99
CA GLY A 65 4.89 3.48 -6.59
C GLY A 65 5.26 4.91 -6.24
N ARG A 66 5.29 5.79 -7.26
CA ARG A 66 5.92 7.11 -7.23
C ARG A 66 4.91 8.17 -7.65
N HIS A 67 4.76 9.21 -6.86
CA HIS A 67 3.79 10.27 -7.08
C HIS A 67 4.42 11.64 -6.77
N GLY A 68 4.24 12.62 -7.64
CA GLY A 68 4.78 13.96 -7.41
C GLY A 68 4.11 15.04 -8.24
N ASN A 69 4.44 16.31 -7.98
CA ASN A 69 3.86 17.47 -8.67
C ASN A 69 4.92 18.36 -9.35
N GLY A 70 6.16 17.87 -9.48
CA GLY A 70 7.30 18.61 -10.03
C GLY A 70 8.10 19.40 -8.99
N PHE A 71 7.55 19.64 -7.79
CA PHE A 71 8.25 20.32 -6.69
C PHE A 71 8.50 19.42 -5.49
N LEU A 72 7.51 18.59 -5.21
CA LEU A 72 7.55 17.53 -4.22
C LEU A 72 7.21 16.22 -4.90
N TRP A 73 7.82 15.17 -4.37
CA TRP A 73 7.66 13.83 -4.88
C TRP A 73 7.81 12.86 -3.72
N VAL A 74 7.03 11.78 -3.72
CA VAL A 74 7.03 10.79 -2.65
C VAL A 74 6.78 9.41 -3.24
N ARG A 75 7.19 8.37 -2.50
CA ARG A 75 6.96 6.97 -2.86
C ARG A 75 5.83 6.37 -1.99
N PRO A 76 4.54 6.59 -2.30
CA PRO A 76 3.45 6.00 -1.53
C PRO A 76 3.26 4.50 -1.81
N GLY A 77 3.96 3.93 -2.81
CA GLY A 77 3.67 2.58 -3.30
C GLY A 77 2.35 2.56 -4.09
N GLY A 78 1.57 1.48 -3.94
CA GLY A 78 0.24 1.33 -4.55
C GLY A 78 -0.91 1.91 -3.73
N GLY A 79 -0.64 2.86 -2.84
CA GLY A 79 -1.66 3.52 -2.01
C GLY A 79 -2.35 2.65 -0.95
N LYS A 80 -2.00 1.36 -0.83
CA LYS A 80 -2.50 0.45 0.22
C LYS A 80 -1.34 0.00 1.10
N TRP A 81 -1.42 0.27 2.40
CA TRP A 81 -0.38 -0.08 3.38
C TRP A 81 -0.89 -1.15 4.32
N LEU A 82 -0.24 -2.30 4.27
CA LEU A 82 -0.67 -3.52 4.96
C LEU A 82 0.29 -3.81 6.10
N PHE A 83 -0.27 -3.93 7.29
CA PHE A 83 0.44 -4.21 8.54
C PHE A 83 0.11 -5.62 8.99
N LEU A 84 1.10 -6.42 9.35
CA LEU A 84 0.85 -7.78 9.81
C LEU A 84 0.17 -7.80 11.18
N PRO A 85 -0.47 -8.92 11.57
CA PRO A 85 -1.00 -9.07 12.92
C PRO A 85 0.08 -8.77 13.96
N GLY A 86 -0.24 -7.87 14.90
CA GLY A 86 0.66 -7.48 15.99
C GLY A 86 1.72 -6.43 15.62
N GLU A 87 1.85 -6.02 14.35
CA GLU A 87 2.74 -4.93 13.98
C GLU A 87 2.16 -3.57 14.36
N GLU A 88 3.05 -2.63 14.65
CA GLU A 88 2.69 -1.22 14.72
C GLU A 88 2.31 -0.71 13.33
N THR A 89 1.36 0.22 13.27
CA THR A 89 0.98 0.94 12.05
C THR A 89 2.01 2.04 11.74
N PHE A 90 3.27 1.62 11.64
CA PHE A 90 4.45 2.44 11.45
C PHE A 90 4.89 2.46 9.99
N TRP A 91 5.16 3.63 9.45
CA TRP A 91 5.63 3.77 8.08
C TRP A 91 6.91 4.58 7.99
N ASN A 92 7.63 4.36 6.90
CA ASN A 92 8.79 5.14 6.49
C ASN A 92 8.61 5.57 5.02
N MET A 93 8.67 6.87 4.75
CA MET A 93 8.63 7.42 3.38
C MET A 93 9.82 8.32 3.12
N ILE A 94 10.28 8.21 1.87
CA ILE A 94 11.23 9.13 1.27
C ILE A 94 10.46 10.16 0.45
N TRP A 95 10.63 11.43 0.82
CA TRP A 95 10.21 12.58 0.05
C TRP A 95 11.39 13.11 -0.76
N VAL A 96 11.14 13.69 -1.93
CA VAL A 96 12.15 14.36 -2.76
C VAL A 96 11.70 15.78 -3.02
N ARG A 97 12.56 16.75 -2.68
CA ARG A 97 12.30 18.19 -2.78
C ARG A 97 13.05 18.81 -3.96
N ALA A 98 12.39 19.72 -4.67
CA ALA A 98 12.97 20.49 -5.76
C ALA A 98 13.84 21.68 -5.32
N PHE A 99 13.71 22.12 -4.06
CA PHE A 99 14.47 23.23 -3.51
C PHE A 99 14.70 23.04 -2.00
N PRO A 100 15.76 23.64 -1.42
CA PRO A 100 15.97 23.66 0.03
C PRO A 100 14.80 24.34 0.75
N GLY A 101 14.35 23.73 1.84
CA GLY A 101 13.27 24.27 2.66
C GLY A 101 12.69 23.24 3.62
N ARG A 102 11.98 23.72 4.63
CA ARG A 102 11.33 22.91 5.65
C ARG A 102 10.20 22.10 5.04
N LEU A 103 10.24 20.78 5.27
CA LEU A 103 9.14 19.87 4.96
C LEU A 103 8.33 19.61 6.23
N GLU A 104 7.08 20.03 6.21
CA GLU A 104 6.08 19.72 7.23
C GLU A 104 5.13 18.67 6.67
N ILE A 105 4.83 17.63 7.44
CA ILE A 105 3.92 16.56 7.02
C ILE A 105 2.78 16.51 8.02
N THR A 106 1.56 16.53 7.50
CA THR A 106 0.34 16.32 8.29
C THR A 106 -0.44 15.16 7.71
N ALA A 107 -1.21 14.47 8.56
CA ALA A 107 -2.20 13.53 8.06
C ALA A 107 -3.46 13.48 8.92
N ARG A 108 -4.57 13.21 8.24
CA ARG A 108 -5.90 13.07 8.86
C ARG A 108 -6.66 11.91 8.23
N ARG A 109 -7.52 11.29 9.02
CA ARG A 109 -8.43 10.24 8.55
C ARG A 109 -9.62 10.86 7.81
N LEU A 110 -10.01 10.25 6.70
CA LEU A 110 -11.08 10.71 5.81
C LEU A 110 -12.40 9.97 6.02
N ASP A 111 -12.36 8.71 6.40
CA ASP A 111 -13.54 7.83 6.50
C ASP A 111 -14.21 7.83 7.88
N ALA A 112 -13.48 8.25 8.91
CA ALA A 112 -13.99 8.37 10.28
C ALA A 112 -13.13 9.36 11.09
N PRO A 113 -13.64 9.89 12.22
CA PRO A 113 -12.83 10.66 13.16
C PRO A 113 -11.67 9.84 13.72
N ALA A 114 -10.47 10.43 13.77
CA ALA A 114 -9.30 9.88 14.43
C ALA A 114 -8.37 11.00 14.90
N PRO A 115 -7.52 10.78 15.92
CA PRO A 115 -6.42 11.69 16.23
C PRO A 115 -5.52 11.91 14.99
N PRO A 116 -4.80 13.03 14.90
CA PRO A 116 -3.78 13.21 13.88
C PRO A 116 -2.73 12.10 13.94
N MET A 117 -2.18 11.75 12.78
CA MET A 117 -1.02 10.86 12.71
C MET A 117 0.18 11.53 13.38
N GLU A 118 0.94 10.77 14.16
CA GLU A 118 2.24 11.22 14.66
C GLU A 118 3.26 11.14 13.53
N VAL A 119 4.03 12.21 13.32
CA VAL A 119 5.01 12.30 12.23
C VAL A 119 6.33 12.85 12.73
N MET A 120 7.40 12.21 12.32
CA MET A 120 8.77 12.66 12.55
C MET A 120 9.49 12.78 11.21
N VAL A 121 9.90 13.99 10.86
CA VAL A 121 10.78 14.26 9.70
C VAL A 121 12.22 14.25 10.18
N ASN A 122 13.13 13.58 9.47
CA ASN A 122 14.52 13.46 9.86
C ASN A 122 15.11 14.86 10.20
N PRO A 123 15.51 15.12 11.47
CA PRO A 123 15.96 16.44 11.89
C PRO A 123 17.23 16.91 11.17
N PHE A 124 18.03 15.97 10.66
CA PHE A 124 19.28 16.29 9.95
C PHE A 124 19.06 16.84 8.54
N ASP A 125 17.84 16.72 7.99
CA ASP A 125 17.52 17.08 6.60
C ASP A 125 16.62 18.32 6.48
N GLN A 126 16.30 19.01 7.57
CA GLN A 126 15.12 19.90 7.59
C GLN A 126 15.26 21.17 6.75
N ASP A 127 16.42 21.83 6.65
CA ASP A 127 16.44 23.22 6.14
C ASP A 127 17.47 23.57 5.06
N VAL A 128 18.49 22.75 4.82
CA VAL A 128 19.68 23.16 4.02
C VAL A 128 19.92 22.34 2.75
N THR A 129 19.30 21.18 2.60
CA THR A 129 19.65 20.25 1.54
C THR A 129 18.52 20.11 0.52
N LEU A 130 18.87 20.23 -0.76
CA LEU A 130 18.00 19.76 -1.84
C LEU A 130 18.08 18.23 -1.90
N GLY A 131 16.97 17.58 -2.30
CA GLY A 131 16.95 16.13 -2.52
C GLY A 131 16.06 15.35 -1.57
N ALA A 132 16.51 14.14 -1.22
CA ALA A 132 15.71 13.15 -0.49
C ALA A 132 15.66 13.46 1.02
N VAL A 133 14.47 13.31 1.61
CA VAL A 133 14.20 13.48 3.05
C VAL A 133 13.45 12.25 3.53
N GLU A 134 13.96 11.65 4.59
CA GLU A 134 13.28 10.55 5.27
C GLU A 134 12.27 11.07 6.29
N SER A 135 11.14 10.40 6.38
CA SER A 135 10.10 10.68 7.36
C SER A 135 9.49 9.38 7.86
N TRP A 136 9.08 9.40 9.12
CA TRP A 136 8.42 8.30 9.80
C TRP A 136 7.07 8.76 10.32
N GLY A 137 6.09 7.86 10.35
CA GLY A 137 4.83 8.16 11.00
C GLY A 137 4.11 6.95 11.56
N TRP A 138 3.20 7.22 12.49
CA TRP A 138 2.43 6.21 13.22
C TRP A 138 0.94 6.54 13.09
N PHE A 139 0.19 5.64 12.44
CA PHE A 139 -1.26 5.79 12.38
C PHE A 139 -1.89 5.31 13.67
N PRO A 140 -2.79 6.09 14.29
CA PRO A 140 -3.52 5.64 15.46
C PRO A 140 -4.59 4.58 15.13
N SER A 141 -5.00 4.46 13.86
CA SER A 141 -6.00 3.48 13.43
C SER A 141 -5.87 3.11 11.95
N GLU A 142 -6.49 1.99 11.58
CA GLU A 142 -6.81 1.66 10.17
C GLU A 142 -7.75 2.71 9.56
N GLY A 143 -7.83 2.77 8.23
CA GLY A 143 -8.72 3.72 7.55
C GLY A 143 -8.12 4.31 6.27
N CYS A 144 -8.89 5.22 5.69
CA CYS A 144 -8.46 6.04 4.57
C CYS A 144 -7.82 7.32 5.09
N TRP A 145 -6.53 7.54 4.82
CA TRP A 145 -5.75 8.65 5.37
C TRP A 145 -5.29 9.58 4.27
N GLU A 146 -5.56 10.88 4.43
CA GLU A 146 -4.96 11.94 3.62
C GLU A 146 -3.67 12.40 4.28
N ILE A 147 -2.57 12.37 3.52
CA ILE A 147 -1.25 12.85 3.94
C ILE A 147 -0.87 14.03 3.04
N ILE A 148 -0.48 15.14 3.66
CA ILE A 148 -0.06 16.34 2.95
C ILE A 148 1.35 16.70 3.39
N GLY A 149 2.27 16.71 2.43
CA GLY A 149 3.61 17.28 2.59
C GLY A 149 3.62 18.73 2.12
N HIS A 150 3.94 19.65 3.01
CA HIS A 150 4.12 21.08 2.76
C HIS A 150 5.60 21.41 2.77
N LEU A 151 6.12 21.90 1.65
CA LEU A 151 7.49 22.37 1.52
C LEU A 151 7.48 23.90 1.49
N SER A 152 8.24 24.53 2.38
CA SER A 152 8.41 25.97 2.44
C SER A 152 9.88 26.35 2.58
N GLY A 153 10.37 27.29 1.78
CA GLY A 153 11.75 27.73 1.83
C GLY A 153 11.96 29.08 1.15
N PRO A 154 13.21 29.57 1.07
CA PRO A 154 13.54 30.86 0.47
C PRO A 154 13.21 30.93 -1.04
N TYR A 155 13.05 29.78 -1.70
CA TYR A 155 12.75 29.69 -3.14
C TYR A 155 11.26 29.48 -3.45
N GLY A 156 10.40 29.40 -2.44
CA GLY A 156 8.95 29.28 -2.63
C GLY A 156 8.27 28.28 -1.71
N GLN A 157 7.07 27.86 -2.12
CA GLN A 157 6.22 26.91 -1.41
C GLN A 157 5.64 25.88 -2.36
N ALA A 158 5.50 24.65 -1.90
CA ALA A 158 4.85 23.57 -2.63
C ALA A 158 4.06 22.67 -1.67
N SER A 159 3.00 22.01 -2.16
CA SER A 159 2.27 21.01 -1.40
C SER A 159 1.95 19.80 -2.24
N LEU A 160 2.13 18.60 -1.67
CA LEU A 160 1.76 17.35 -2.30
C LEU A 160 0.81 16.58 -1.40
N ARG A 161 -0.36 16.26 -1.95
CA ARG A 161 -1.41 15.52 -1.28
C ARG A 161 -1.44 14.10 -1.82
N ILE A 162 -1.44 13.13 -0.92
CA ILE A 162 -1.69 11.72 -1.23
C ILE A 162 -2.77 11.19 -0.29
N VAL A 163 -3.42 10.12 -0.71
CA VAL A 163 -4.39 9.37 0.08
C VAL A 163 -3.95 7.91 0.05
N ILE A 164 -3.96 7.28 1.23
CA ILE A 164 -3.59 5.89 1.41
C ILE A 164 -4.65 5.14 2.20
N LEU A 165 -4.73 3.83 2.00
CA LEU A 165 -5.57 2.93 2.77
C LEU A 165 -4.67 2.14 3.73
N VAL A 166 -4.82 2.38 5.04
CA VAL A 166 -4.08 1.72 6.12
C VAL A 166 -4.89 0.55 6.65
N ILE A 167 -4.30 -0.64 6.64
CA ILE A 167 -4.98 -1.89 6.96
C ILE A 167 -4.08 -2.77 7.84
N ARG A 168 -4.62 -3.29 8.94
CA ARG A 168 -4.04 -4.38 9.72
C ARG A 168 -4.65 -5.70 9.26
N LEU A 169 -3.79 -6.61 8.83
CA LEU A 169 -4.22 -7.90 8.36
C LEU A 169 -4.59 -8.79 9.56
N PRO A 170 -5.66 -9.60 9.47
CA PRO A 170 -6.01 -10.55 10.52
C PRO A 170 -5.16 -11.83 10.46
N PHE A 171 -4.32 -11.98 9.44
CA PHE A 171 -3.42 -13.12 9.24
C PHE A 171 -2.16 -12.71 8.47
N GLN A 172 -1.13 -13.56 8.52
CA GLN A 172 0.09 -13.34 7.75
C GLN A 172 -0.12 -13.76 6.29
N PRO A 173 0.10 -12.86 5.30
CA PRO A 173 -0.04 -13.20 3.90
C PRO A 173 1.12 -14.09 3.43
N LEU A 174 0.82 -14.95 2.47
CA LEU A 174 1.80 -15.81 1.82
C LEU A 174 2.84 -14.94 1.10
N LYS A 175 4.12 -15.17 1.41
CA LYS A 175 5.24 -14.50 0.75
C LYS A 175 5.98 -15.48 -0.15
N ALA A 176 6.32 -15.03 -1.35
CA ALA A 176 7.20 -15.78 -2.24
C ALA A 176 8.59 -15.89 -1.59
N ARG A 177 9.13 -17.09 -1.51
CA ARG A 177 10.52 -17.36 -1.14
C ARG A 177 11.44 -17.47 -2.34
N TRP A 178 10.86 -17.71 -3.51
CA TRP A 178 11.53 -17.68 -4.80
C TRP A 178 10.57 -17.13 -5.86
N LEU A 179 11.13 -16.42 -6.84
CA LEU A 179 10.42 -15.96 -8.02
C LEU A 179 11.21 -16.36 -9.27
N PRO A 180 10.55 -16.84 -10.33
CA PRO A 180 11.15 -16.95 -11.65
C PRO A 180 11.83 -15.65 -12.08
N SER A 181 12.93 -15.79 -12.83
CA SER A 181 13.63 -14.62 -13.40
C SER A 181 12.67 -13.78 -14.24
N GLY A 182 12.78 -12.47 -14.11
CA GLY A 182 11.95 -11.53 -14.87
C GLY A 182 10.57 -11.27 -14.26
N LEU A 183 10.12 -11.97 -13.21
CA LEU A 183 8.91 -11.59 -12.48
C LEU A 183 9.21 -10.51 -11.42
N ALA A 184 8.31 -9.53 -11.33
CA ALA A 184 8.30 -8.53 -10.27
C ALA A 184 6.92 -8.42 -9.64
N PHE A 185 6.91 -7.95 -8.40
CA PHE A 185 5.68 -7.60 -7.70
C PHE A 185 4.95 -6.48 -8.46
N ALA A 186 3.69 -6.72 -8.79
CA ALA A 186 2.86 -5.79 -9.54
C ALA A 186 1.83 -5.10 -8.64
N ASP A 187 1.10 -5.85 -7.81
CA ASP A 187 0.05 -5.30 -6.95
C ASP A 187 -0.29 -6.23 -5.78
N THR A 188 -0.99 -5.68 -4.78
CA THR A 188 -1.71 -6.43 -3.75
C THR A 188 -3.22 -6.20 -3.86
N GLU A 189 -3.96 -7.27 -4.14
CA GLU A 189 -5.41 -7.29 -4.05
C GLU A 189 -5.88 -7.68 -2.64
N ILE A 190 -6.94 -7.03 -2.20
CA ILE A 190 -7.57 -7.26 -0.91
C ILE A 190 -9.05 -7.46 -1.17
N ASP A 191 -9.57 -8.61 -0.77
CA ASP A 191 -10.90 -9.05 -1.13
C ASP A 191 -11.73 -9.40 0.08
N GLY A 192 -13.05 -9.36 -0.10
CA GLY A 192 -13.98 -10.01 0.81
C GLY A 192 -13.99 -9.44 2.22
N ALA A 193 -13.61 -8.18 2.42
CA ALA A 193 -13.46 -7.59 3.75
C ALA A 193 -12.28 -8.13 4.57
N LEU A 194 -11.10 -8.31 3.93
CA LEU A 194 -9.92 -8.95 4.53
C LEU A 194 -10.05 -10.46 4.71
N GLU A 195 -11.00 -11.09 4.03
CA GLU A 195 -11.13 -12.54 3.97
C GLU A 195 -10.10 -13.18 3.03
N ALA A 196 -9.55 -12.41 2.10
CA ALA A 196 -8.46 -12.84 1.23
C ALA A 196 -7.51 -11.70 0.85
N ILE A 197 -6.24 -12.04 0.70
CA ILE A 197 -5.17 -11.15 0.25
C ILE A 197 -4.37 -11.88 -0.82
N ARG A 198 -4.09 -11.18 -1.92
CA ARG A 198 -3.29 -11.71 -3.03
C ARG A 198 -2.13 -10.80 -3.36
N SER A 199 -0.93 -11.36 -3.34
CA SER A 199 0.24 -10.72 -3.96
C SER A 199 0.30 -11.16 -5.41
N ILE A 200 0.32 -10.20 -6.34
CA ILE A 200 0.33 -10.44 -7.78
C ILE A 200 1.72 -10.10 -8.31
N TYR A 201 2.29 -11.03 -9.07
CA TYR A 201 3.57 -10.88 -9.75
C TYR A 201 3.37 -11.04 -11.26
N ARG A 202 4.09 -10.22 -12.03
CA ARG A 202 4.03 -10.17 -13.49
C ARG A 202 5.43 -9.98 -14.07
N PRO A 203 5.67 -10.33 -15.34
CA PRO A 203 6.93 -10.02 -16.00
C PRO A 203 7.26 -8.52 -15.99
N VAL A 204 8.53 -8.19 -15.78
CA VAL A 204 9.04 -6.81 -15.75
C VAL A 204 9.00 -6.15 -17.13
N GLN A 205 9.02 -6.95 -18.20
CA GLN A 205 8.83 -6.43 -19.56
C GLN A 205 7.33 -6.24 -19.83
N GLU A 206 6.86 -5.00 -19.64
CA GLU A 206 5.72 -4.50 -20.40
C GLU A 206 6.14 -4.46 -21.87
N GLU A 207 5.84 -5.50 -22.64
CA GLU A 207 5.67 -5.28 -24.07
C GLU A 207 4.54 -4.27 -24.23
N ARG A 208 4.89 -3.11 -24.76
CA ARG A 208 3.91 -2.08 -25.10
C ARG A 208 3.35 -2.42 -26.46
N GLU A 209 2.04 -2.59 -26.56
CA GLU A 209 1.40 -2.62 -27.86
C GLU A 209 1.24 -1.17 -28.32
N ARG A 210 1.70 -0.92 -29.53
CA ARG A 210 1.54 0.38 -30.17
C ARG A 210 0.16 0.44 -30.80
N LEU A 211 -0.78 1.09 -30.11
CA LEU A 211 -2.15 1.26 -30.59
C LEU A 211 -2.28 2.56 -31.38
N TRP A 212 -2.90 2.49 -32.57
CA TRP A 212 -3.30 3.67 -33.31
C TRP A 212 -4.55 4.27 -32.66
N TRP A 213 -4.46 5.50 -32.15
CA TRP A 213 -5.60 6.21 -31.60
C TRP A 213 -5.89 7.49 -32.38
N SER A 214 -7.15 7.70 -32.71
CA SER A 214 -7.63 8.96 -33.29
C SER A 214 -9.03 9.28 -32.74
N PRO A 215 -9.35 10.57 -32.48
CA PRO A 215 -10.70 10.99 -32.09
C PRO A 215 -11.78 10.62 -33.12
N ARG A 216 -11.39 10.39 -34.38
CA ARG A 216 -12.31 10.04 -35.48
C ARG A 216 -12.36 8.54 -35.77
N GLY A 217 -11.73 7.72 -34.93
CA GLY A 217 -11.73 6.26 -35.03
C GLY A 217 -10.50 5.66 -35.73
N PRO A 218 -10.40 4.33 -35.78
CA PRO A 218 -9.17 3.61 -36.12
C PRO A 218 -8.74 3.74 -37.59
N GLN A 219 -9.62 4.20 -38.49
CA GLN A 219 -9.31 4.40 -39.92
C GLN A 219 -8.88 5.84 -40.26
N ALA A 220 -8.94 6.76 -39.28
CA ALA A 220 -8.55 8.13 -39.51
C ALA A 220 -7.04 8.22 -39.79
N SER A 221 -6.67 9.06 -40.76
CA SER A 221 -5.28 9.34 -41.09
C SER A 221 -4.61 10.32 -40.11
N ASP A 222 -5.40 11.05 -39.33
CA ASP A 222 -4.95 11.93 -38.26
C ASP A 222 -5.15 11.27 -36.88
N GLY A 223 -4.16 10.47 -36.50
CA GLY A 223 -4.07 9.83 -35.20
C GLY A 223 -2.66 9.92 -34.64
N LEU A 224 -2.48 9.36 -33.45
CA LEU A 224 -1.17 9.18 -32.84
C LEU A 224 -1.04 7.75 -32.35
N TRP A 225 0.16 7.21 -32.48
CA TRP A 225 0.50 5.93 -31.90
C TRP A 225 0.68 6.09 -30.39
N ILE A 226 -0.15 5.41 -29.61
CA ILE A 226 -0.03 5.34 -28.15
C ILE A 226 0.60 3.98 -27.84
N ASP A 227 1.78 4.01 -27.22
CA ASP A 227 2.33 2.79 -26.62
C ASP A 227 1.57 2.53 -25.31
N THR A 228 0.68 1.54 -25.30
CA THR A 228 -0.09 1.16 -24.11
C THR A 228 0.46 -0.13 -23.51
N PRO A 229 0.49 -0.27 -22.17
CA PRO A 229 0.79 -1.55 -21.56
C PRO A 229 -0.27 -2.56 -21.99
N PHE A 230 0.16 -3.63 -22.67
CA PHE A 230 -0.76 -4.64 -23.16
C PHE A 230 -1.20 -5.56 -22.01
N PHE A 231 -2.44 -5.42 -21.56
CA PHE A 231 -3.03 -6.36 -20.62
C PHE A 231 -3.61 -7.53 -21.42
N SER A 232 -2.85 -8.61 -21.56
CA SER A 232 -3.48 -9.90 -21.80
C SER A 232 -3.05 -10.94 -20.80
N TRP A 233 -3.96 -11.86 -20.50
CA TRP A 233 -3.69 -13.06 -19.73
C TRP A 233 -2.61 -13.96 -20.37
N LYS A 234 -2.16 -13.67 -21.60
CA LYS A 234 -1.00 -14.33 -22.20
C LYS A 234 0.34 -13.91 -21.58
N TYR A 235 0.40 -12.79 -20.84
CA TYR A 235 1.66 -12.24 -20.32
C TYR A 235 2.12 -12.85 -19.01
N GLY A 236 1.55 -13.96 -18.57
CA GLY A 236 2.04 -14.58 -17.36
C GLY A 236 1.61 -13.85 -16.09
N VAL A 237 0.94 -14.54 -15.17
CA VAL A 237 0.67 -13.99 -13.84
C VAL A 237 0.91 -15.06 -12.80
N LEU A 238 1.59 -14.68 -11.72
CA LEU A 238 1.75 -15.50 -10.53
C LEU A 238 1.01 -14.83 -9.37
N ILE A 239 0.11 -15.55 -8.74
CA ILE A 239 -0.74 -15.05 -7.65
C ILE A 239 -0.47 -15.87 -6.41
N LEU A 240 -0.09 -15.21 -5.32
CA LEU A 240 0.05 -15.81 -4.00
C LEU A 240 -1.12 -15.34 -3.14
N GLU A 241 -2.03 -16.25 -2.83
CA GLU A 241 -3.21 -15.97 -2.02
C GLU A 241 -3.09 -16.57 -0.62
N THR A 242 -3.44 -15.77 0.38
CA THR A 242 -3.88 -16.25 1.69
C THR A 242 -5.33 -15.82 1.88
N ALA A 243 -6.20 -16.78 2.20
CA ALA A 243 -7.61 -16.53 2.43
C ALA A 243 -8.12 -17.36 3.61
N ARG A 244 -9.20 -16.91 4.27
CA ARG A 244 -9.92 -17.78 5.19
C ARG A 244 -10.53 -18.97 4.45
N ARG A 245 -10.61 -20.13 5.10
CA ARG A 245 -11.14 -21.37 4.52
C ARG A 245 -12.56 -21.20 3.95
N ALA A 246 -13.38 -20.38 4.61
CA ALA A 246 -14.76 -20.11 4.18
C ALA A 246 -14.85 -19.22 2.92
N TRP A 247 -13.77 -18.53 2.55
CA TRP A 247 -13.74 -17.64 1.39
C TRP A 247 -13.86 -18.41 0.08
N ARG A 248 -14.82 -18.01 -0.76
CA ARG A 248 -15.12 -18.65 -2.06
C ARG A 248 -14.81 -17.79 -3.28
N GLY A 249 -14.31 -16.57 -3.10
CA GLY A 249 -13.99 -15.68 -4.22
C GLY A 249 -12.61 -15.91 -4.83
N GLY A 250 -12.23 -14.99 -5.73
CA GLY A 250 -10.95 -14.99 -6.44
C GLY A 250 -10.95 -15.80 -7.73
N PRO A 251 -9.79 -15.89 -8.40
CA PRO A 251 -9.64 -16.65 -9.63
C PRO A 251 -10.01 -18.13 -9.43
N PRO A 252 -10.69 -18.77 -10.40
CA PRO A 252 -10.96 -20.19 -10.35
C PRO A 252 -9.64 -20.97 -10.39
N ASN A 253 -9.64 -22.17 -9.81
CA ASN A 253 -8.50 -23.06 -9.98
C ASN A 253 -8.54 -23.66 -11.40
N PRO A 254 -7.38 -23.94 -12.03
CA PRO A 254 -7.32 -24.71 -13.27
C PRO A 254 -7.95 -26.09 -13.09
N SER A 255 -8.41 -26.67 -14.20
CA SER A 255 -8.94 -28.03 -14.25
C SER A 255 -7.90 -29.00 -14.80
N GLY A 256 -7.63 -30.11 -14.12
CA GLY A 256 -6.64 -31.08 -14.58
C GLY A 256 -6.28 -32.14 -13.54
N PRO A 257 -5.28 -33.00 -13.82
CA PRO A 257 -4.80 -34.00 -12.87
C PRO A 257 -4.29 -33.36 -11.57
N VAL A 258 -4.55 -34.06 -10.47
CA VAL A 258 -4.14 -33.63 -9.13
C VAL A 258 -2.89 -34.39 -8.68
N GLN A 259 -1.79 -33.69 -8.49
CA GLN A 259 -0.59 -34.21 -7.83
C GLN A 259 -0.66 -33.92 -6.33
N ARG A 260 -0.44 -34.96 -5.50
CA ARG A 260 -0.32 -34.79 -4.04
C ARG A 260 1.11 -34.41 -3.68
N LEU A 261 1.26 -33.38 -2.86
CA LEU A 261 2.54 -32.84 -2.42
C LEU A 261 2.53 -32.61 -0.91
N ILE A 262 3.70 -32.32 -0.35
CA ILE A 262 3.85 -31.84 1.03
C ILE A 262 4.54 -30.47 0.97
N ILE A 263 3.94 -29.45 1.58
CA ILE A 263 4.48 -28.09 1.68
C ILE A 263 4.65 -27.79 3.16
N GLN A 264 5.89 -27.57 3.60
CA GLN A 264 6.19 -27.28 5.01
C GLN A 264 5.56 -28.29 6.00
N GLY A 265 5.55 -29.57 5.62
CA GLY A 265 4.95 -30.65 6.43
C GLY A 265 3.43 -30.77 6.35
N LYS A 266 2.74 -29.91 5.60
CA LYS A 266 1.29 -29.96 5.40
C LYS A 266 0.93 -30.66 4.09
N PRO A 267 -0.18 -31.42 4.05
CA PRO A 267 -0.68 -32.01 2.82
C PRO A 267 -1.12 -30.90 1.85
N ALA A 268 -0.63 -30.97 0.63
CA ALA A 268 -0.94 -30.04 -0.44
C ALA A 268 -1.41 -30.77 -1.70
N ARG A 269 -2.15 -30.05 -2.54
CA ARG A 269 -2.59 -30.51 -3.85
C ARG A 269 -2.09 -29.52 -4.89
N CYS A 270 -1.43 -30.03 -5.92
CA CYS A 270 -1.15 -29.26 -7.11
C CYS A 270 -2.04 -29.74 -8.26
N ILE A 271 -2.59 -28.81 -9.02
CA ILE A 271 -3.43 -29.05 -10.19
C ILE A 271 -2.76 -28.38 -11.36
N GLN A 272 -2.54 -29.10 -12.46
CA GLN A 272 -1.97 -28.56 -13.69
C GLN A 272 -2.98 -28.73 -14.82
N SER A 273 -3.32 -27.66 -15.52
CA SER A 273 -4.22 -27.72 -16.66
C SER A 273 -3.57 -28.45 -17.82
N LEU A 274 -4.38 -29.26 -18.54
CA LEU A 274 -3.96 -29.93 -19.77
C LEU A 274 -4.28 -29.09 -21.03
N GLN A 275 -5.15 -28.10 -20.89
CA GLN A 275 -5.68 -27.30 -21.99
C GLN A 275 -5.15 -25.87 -21.99
N GLU A 276 -4.68 -25.41 -20.84
CA GLU A 276 -4.19 -24.07 -20.60
C GLU A 276 -2.82 -24.17 -19.97
N ASP A 277 -1.96 -23.18 -20.22
CA ASP A 277 -0.77 -22.99 -19.40
C ASP A 277 -1.19 -22.39 -18.05
N ALA A 278 -1.65 -23.26 -17.15
CA ALA A 278 -2.14 -22.86 -15.83
C ALA A 278 -1.88 -23.95 -14.80
N ALA A 279 -1.49 -23.54 -13.60
CA ALA A 279 -1.28 -24.45 -12.48
C ALA A 279 -1.66 -23.80 -11.15
N ALA A 280 -2.07 -24.62 -10.19
CA ALA A 280 -2.45 -24.19 -8.85
C ALA A 280 -1.92 -25.14 -7.78
N LEU A 281 -1.15 -24.60 -6.83
CA LEU A 281 -0.75 -25.27 -5.60
C LEU A 281 -1.62 -24.79 -4.45
N ILE A 282 -2.26 -25.71 -3.72
CA ILE A 282 -3.27 -25.42 -2.70
C ILE A 282 -2.99 -26.25 -1.45
N TRP A 283 -2.98 -25.60 -0.29
CA TRP A 283 -2.96 -26.26 1.02
C TRP A 283 -3.72 -25.44 2.07
N GLU A 284 -3.94 -26.03 3.23
CA GLU A 284 -4.68 -25.40 4.33
C GLU A 284 -3.91 -25.56 5.64
N GLU A 285 -4.03 -24.55 6.51
CA GLU A 285 -3.53 -24.59 7.88
C GLU A 285 -4.49 -23.83 8.80
N GLY A 286 -5.04 -24.53 9.79
CA GLY A 286 -6.03 -23.95 10.70
C GLY A 286 -7.29 -23.51 9.95
N ASP A 287 -7.64 -22.23 10.08
CA ASP A 287 -8.74 -21.56 9.38
C ASP A 287 -8.31 -20.88 8.07
N LEU A 288 -7.06 -21.03 7.65
CA LEU A 288 -6.51 -20.43 6.45
C LEU A 288 -6.34 -21.44 5.31
N ARG A 289 -6.57 -20.96 4.10
CA ARG A 289 -6.26 -21.59 2.83
C ARG A 289 -5.23 -20.76 2.11
N TYR A 290 -4.22 -21.44 1.56
CA TYR A 290 -3.17 -20.83 0.77
C TYR A 290 -3.26 -21.34 -0.66
N ARG A 291 -3.04 -20.44 -1.62
CA ARG A 291 -2.93 -20.79 -3.04
C ARG A 291 -1.72 -20.12 -3.66
N VAL A 292 -1.01 -20.85 -4.51
CA VAL A 292 -0.12 -20.27 -5.52
C VAL A 292 -0.71 -20.64 -6.87
N LEU A 293 -1.05 -19.64 -7.66
CA LEU A 293 -1.69 -19.80 -8.95
C LEU A 293 -0.79 -19.21 -10.04
N GLN A 294 -0.73 -19.85 -11.19
CA GLN A 294 -0.07 -19.31 -12.36
C GLN A 294 -0.96 -19.44 -13.60
N TRP A 295 -0.86 -18.46 -14.50
CA TRP A 295 -1.37 -18.55 -15.87
C TRP A 295 -0.36 -17.93 -16.83
N GLY A 296 0.02 -18.63 -17.90
CA GLY A 296 0.87 -18.11 -18.96
C GLY A 296 2.36 -17.99 -18.59
N LEU A 297 2.81 -18.67 -17.53
CA LEU A 297 4.22 -18.63 -17.07
C LEU A 297 4.98 -19.94 -17.29
N GLU A 298 4.33 -20.96 -17.85
CA GLU A 298 4.88 -22.29 -18.07
C GLU A 298 5.38 -22.96 -16.77
N LEU A 299 4.88 -22.52 -15.60
CA LEU A 299 5.28 -23.05 -14.30
C LEU A 299 4.44 -24.29 -13.96
N GLY A 300 5.14 -25.38 -13.66
CA GLY A 300 4.55 -26.63 -13.21
C GLY A 300 4.48 -26.74 -11.69
N CYS A 301 4.01 -27.90 -11.21
CA CYS A 301 3.85 -28.16 -9.78
C CYS A 301 5.15 -28.09 -8.96
N VAL A 302 6.28 -28.43 -9.58
CA VAL A 302 7.60 -28.34 -8.95
C VAL A 302 7.99 -26.87 -8.74
N ASP A 303 7.77 -26.02 -9.74
CA ASP A 303 8.08 -24.59 -9.67
C ASP A 303 7.20 -23.87 -8.65
N LEU A 304 5.89 -24.15 -8.63
CA LEU A 304 4.98 -23.55 -7.65
C LEU A 304 5.35 -23.93 -6.21
N ARG A 305 5.85 -25.14 -5.99
CA ARG A 305 6.40 -25.56 -4.70
C ARG A 305 7.66 -24.76 -4.36
N GLN A 306 8.55 -24.56 -5.31
CA GLN A 306 9.77 -23.76 -5.13
C GLN A 306 9.46 -22.30 -4.77
N VAL A 307 8.42 -21.70 -5.38
CA VAL A 307 7.93 -20.35 -5.01
C VAL A 307 7.66 -20.23 -3.51
N VAL A 308 7.10 -21.27 -2.89
CA VAL A 308 6.73 -21.27 -1.46
C VAL A 308 7.88 -21.69 -0.56
N GLU A 309 8.68 -22.69 -0.96
CA GLU A 309 9.70 -23.28 -0.09
C GLU A 309 11.07 -22.59 -0.21
N GLY A 310 11.35 -21.90 -1.33
CA GLY A 310 12.60 -21.18 -1.57
C GLY A 310 13.80 -22.09 -1.86
N LYS A 311 13.59 -23.40 -1.98
CA LYS A 311 14.63 -24.34 -2.34
C LYS A 311 14.81 -24.29 -3.85
N GLY A 312 15.77 -23.47 -4.29
CA GLY A 312 16.28 -23.55 -5.65
C GLY A 312 16.80 -24.97 -5.96
N PRO A 313 16.88 -25.35 -7.24
CA PRO A 313 17.68 -26.51 -7.65
C PRO A 313 19.13 -26.39 -7.17
#